data_AF-A0AAW0S4D7-F1
#
_entry.id   AF-A0AAW0S4D7-F1
#
_cell.length_a   1.000
_cell.length_b   1.000
_cell.length_c   1.000
_cell.angle_alpha   90.00
_cell.angle_beta   90.00
_cell.angle_gamma   90.00
#
_symmetry.space_group_name_H-M   'P 1'
#
loop_
_entity.id
_entity.type
_entity.pdbx_description
1 polymer ?
#
loop_
_entity_poly.entity_id
_entity_poly.type
_entity_poly.pdbx_seq_one_letter_code
_entity_poly.pdbx_strand_id
1 'polypeptide(L)'
;MSANAIPEGNVGNLTAQQETTLRKFWGTIFKLYDLYESKDPEIQAALKNCANQAAAPVQKSRFGLFGGGKKASTEDNNATALIEKQLDLGAADENDKFGLRKQFMEMLSKHSAESSRAMILEASKHDHPDALALRFLRARKWQVDKGIIMMFSAMDWRTSKSKVDSDIMYHGEGGGVRDEKSSDPNTKAFAHDFMRQIRMGKGFLHGTDKLGRPISYVRVRLHKPFDCKNESLERFIVYNIETGRMVLNPPIETACLVFDLSGFTLANMDYVPVKYIIQSFEANYPESLGVILVHNAPWVFKSIWKIIHGWLDPVVASKVKFTNGRDGVDGITNHIAPDRLIKELGGDLDWEYKYVEPVEGENDLMKDTATRDRLLAERKEIGKRFEAATRKWVQASTPEINAERTSLANELRVNYWKLDPYIRARSMYDRNGNLRGGKKVAWYDDEKAAAAAEDRAGDNATVKSEDTFVDAGNDGELTATAKAVEGLNINEKTPLATTANAVAA
;
A
#
# COMPACT_ATOMS: atom_id res chain seq x y z
N MET A 1 -24.89 -7.72 -1.76
CA MET A 1 -24.51 -6.29 -1.86
C MET A 1 -24.36 -5.99 -3.34
N SER A 2 -24.85 -4.86 -3.84
CA SER A 2 -24.57 -4.47 -5.24
C SER A 2 -23.05 -4.40 -5.42
N ALA A 3 -22.54 -4.77 -6.61
CA ALA A 3 -21.11 -4.78 -6.89
C ALA A 3 -20.42 -3.40 -6.75
N ASN A 4 -21.20 -2.34 -6.51
CA ASN A 4 -20.75 -0.95 -6.45
C ASN A 4 -20.93 -0.27 -5.07
N ALA A 5 -21.52 -0.93 -4.08
CA ALA A 5 -21.68 -0.33 -2.76
C ALA A 5 -20.33 -0.28 -2.02
N ILE A 6 -19.85 0.91 -1.71
CA ILE A 6 -18.66 1.11 -0.87
C ILE A 6 -18.96 0.52 0.52
N PRO A 7 -18.17 -0.43 1.05
CA PRO A 7 -18.43 -0.99 2.37
C PRO A 7 -18.25 0.05 3.49
N GLU A 8 -19.01 -0.08 4.58
CA GLU A 8 -18.86 0.79 5.76
C GLU A 8 -17.40 0.79 6.27
N GLY A 9 -16.93 1.96 6.69
CA GLY A 9 -15.56 2.14 7.18
C GLY A 9 -14.52 2.40 6.08
N ASN A 10 -14.95 2.62 4.84
CA ASN A 10 -14.11 3.05 3.72
C ASN A 10 -14.40 4.52 3.36
N VAL A 11 -13.50 5.13 2.58
CA VAL A 11 -13.70 6.49 2.08
C VAL A 11 -15.01 6.57 1.31
N GLY A 12 -15.85 7.56 1.63
CA GLY A 12 -17.18 7.71 1.04
C GLY A 12 -18.30 6.93 1.74
N ASN A 13 -18.01 6.09 2.73
CA ASN A 13 -19.04 5.42 3.55
C ASN A 13 -18.59 5.25 5.01
N LEU A 14 -18.56 6.35 5.76
CA LEU A 14 -18.25 6.37 7.19
C LEU A 14 -19.49 6.73 8.00
N THR A 15 -19.68 6.05 9.14
CA THR A 15 -20.61 6.53 10.16
C THR A 15 -20.04 7.77 10.86
N ALA A 16 -20.89 8.58 11.51
CA ALA A 16 -20.42 9.75 12.28
C ALA A 16 -19.39 9.40 13.37
N GLN A 17 -19.53 8.22 13.99
CA GLN A 17 -18.58 7.71 14.98
C GLN A 17 -17.23 7.32 14.34
N GLN A 18 -17.26 6.75 13.14
CA GLN A 18 -16.07 6.39 12.38
C GLN A 18 -15.33 7.63 11.89
N GLU A 19 -16.04 8.63 11.38
CA GLU A 19 -15.44 9.92 11.02
C GLU A 19 -14.79 10.59 12.24
N THR A 20 -15.48 10.61 13.39
CA THR A 20 -14.92 11.13 14.64
C THR A 20 -13.63 10.40 15.04
N THR A 21 -13.60 9.07 14.88
CA THR A 21 -12.40 8.28 15.16
C THR A 21 -11.28 8.58 14.17
N LEU A 22 -11.59 8.72 12.87
CA LEU A 22 -10.61 9.10 11.84
C LEU A 22 -10.02 10.49 12.11
N ARG A 23 -10.83 11.46 12.54
CA ARG A 23 -10.35 12.79 12.97
C ARG A 23 -9.40 12.70 14.15
N LYS A 24 -9.72 11.90 15.17
CA LYS A 24 -8.82 11.64 16.30
C LYS A 24 -7.51 11.01 15.84
N PHE A 25 -7.58 10.06 14.92
CA PHE A 25 -6.42 9.39 14.34
C PHE A 25 -5.46 10.36 13.65
N TRP A 26 -5.96 11.21 12.75
CA TRP A 26 -5.17 12.29 12.14
C TRP A 26 -4.65 13.28 13.18
N GLY A 27 -5.46 13.62 14.19
CA GLY A 27 -5.02 14.43 15.32
C GLY A 27 -3.80 13.84 16.04
N THR A 28 -3.76 12.52 16.26
CA THR A 28 -2.61 11.84 16.87
C THR A 28 -1.39 11.83 15.94
N ILE A 29 -1.58 11.67 14.62
CA ILE A 29 -0.48 11.84 13.63
C ILE A 29 0.14 13.23 13.76
N PHE A 30 -0.68 14.27 13.86
CA PHE A 30 -0.20 15.65 14.00
C PHE A 30 0.51 15.88 15.33
N LYS A 31 0.01 15.33 16.44
CA LYS A 31 0.74 15.35 17.72
C LYS A 31 2.11 14.71 17.60
N LEU A 32 2.25 13.61 16.86
CA LEU A 32 3.55 13.00 16.61
C LEU A 32 4.49 13.94 15.85
N TYR A 33 4.01 14.67 14.85
CA TYR A 33 4.82 15.67 14.14
C TYR A 33 5.23 16.82 15.07
N ASP A 34 4.29 17.30 15.87
CA ASP A 34 4.53 18.39 16.81
C ASP A 34 5.52 17.96 17.92
N LEU A 35 5.53 16.68 18.33
CA LEU A 35 6.54 16.12 19.24
C LEU A 35 7.94 16.14 18.64
N TYR A 36 8.08 15.73 17.37
CA TYR A 36 9.36 15.79 16.67
C TYR A 36 9.89 17.22 16.53
N GLU A 37 8.99 18.18 16.31
CA GLU A 37 9.33 19.60 16.13
C GLU A 37 9.46 20.37 17.45
N SER A 38 9.16 19.72 18.59
CA SER A 38 9.23 20.34 19.91
C SER A 38 10.63 20.81 20.26
N LYS A 39 10.75 22.02 20.81
CA LYS A 39 12.00 22.58 21.34
C LYS A 39 12.25 22.20 22.81
N ASP A 40 11.34 21.44 23.42
CA ASP A 40 11.46 20.99 24.80
C ASP A 40 12.59 19.94 24.93
N PRO A 41 13.65 20.23 25.72
CA PRO A 41 14.75 19.30 25.93
C PRO A 41 14.32 17.95 26.52
N GLU A 42 13.28 17.90 27.35
CA GLU A 42 12.78 16.65 27.95
C GLU A 42 12.14 15.76 26.89
N ILE A 43 11.34 16.35 25.98
CA ILE A 43 10.72 15.63 24.87
C ILE A 43 11.80 15.10 23.92
N GLN A 44 12.79 15.93 23.57
CA GLN A 44 13.88 15.52 22.68
C GLN A 44 14.74 14.40 23.28
N ALA A 45 15.03 14.48 24.59
CA ALA A 45 15.70 13.40 25.30
C ALA A 45 14.84 12.12 25.33
N ALA A 46 13.54 12.24 25.56
CA ALA A 46 12.63 11.10 25.60
C ALA A 46 12.52 10.37 24.26
N LEU A 47 12.39 11.10 23.14
CA LEU A 47 12.37 10.53 21.79
C LEU A 47 13.65 9.72 21.48
N LYS A 48 14.81 10.24 21.91
CA LYS A 48 16.10 9.55 21.74
C LYS A 48 16.21 8.30 22.61
N ASN A 49 15.69 8.35 23.84
CA ASN A 49 15.83 7.29 24.83
C ASN A 49 14.85 6.11 24.63
N CYS A 50 13.67 6.35 24.03
CA CYS A 50 12.67 5.30 23.74
C CYS A 50 13.26 4.12 22.94
N ALA A 51 14.19 4.39 22.03
CA ALA A 51 14.82 3.34 21.21
C ALA A 51 15.83 2.47 21.97
N ASN A 52 16.55 3.04 22.95
CA ASN A 52 17.52 2.30 23.75
C ASN A 52 16.84 1.31 24.72
N GLN A 53 15.62 1.63 25.15
CA GLN A 53 14.85 0.82 26.10
C GLN A 53 14.04 -0.28 25.41
N ALA A 54 13.51 -0.01 24.22
CA ALA A 54 12.84 -1.01 23.40
C ALA A 54 13.78 -2.19 23.04
N ALA A 55 15.09 -1.95 22.90
CA ALA A 55 16.10 -2.98 22.61
C ALA A 55 16.42 -3.93 23.80
N ALA A 56 16.01 -3.61 25.04
CA ALA A 56 16.27 -4.47 26.20
C ALA A 56 15.36 -5.71 26.21
N PRO A 57 15.88 -6.93 26.44
CA PRO A 57 15.04 -8.13 26.50
C PRO A 57 14.13 -8.07 27.74
N VAL A 58 12.83 -8.31 27.53
CA VAL A 58 11.87 -8.55 28.61
C VAL A 58 12.26 -9.89 29.26
N GLN A 59 12.98 -9.84 30.38
CA GLN A 59 13.17 -11.03 31.20
C GLN A 59 11.80 -11.43 31.77
N LYS A 60 11.20 -12.49 31.20
CA LYS A 60 10.13 -13.23 31.87
C LYS A 60 10.71 -13.81 33.15
N SER A 61 10.34 -13.22 34.29
CA SER A 61 10.65 -13.76 35.61
C SER A 61 10.10 -15.19 35.72
N ARG A 62 11.00 -16.17 35.67
CA ARG A 62 10.78 -17.53 36.19
C ARG A 62 11.89 -17.75 37.21
N PHE A 63 11.50 -17.78 38.49
CA PHE A 63 12.24 -18.27 39.68
C PHE A 63 13.74 -17.96 39.77
N GLY A 64 14.12 -17.14 40.76
CA GLY A 64 15.49 -16.67 40.95
C GLY A 64 16.49 -17.69 41.46
N LEU A 65 17.75 -17.51 41.06
CA LEU A 65 18.94 -17.40 41.91
C LEU A 65 20.12 -17.08 40.97
N PHE A 66 21.02 -16.16 41.36
CA PHE A 66 22.22 -15.67 40.64
C PHE A 66 22.03 -14.53 39.61
N GLY A 67 22.12 -13.30 40.16
CA GLY A 67 23.07 -12.25 39.77
C GLY A 67 23.24 -11.84 38.30
N GLY A 68 22.88 -10.57 38.00
CA GLY A 68 23.56 -9.78 36.96
C GLY A 68 22.72 -9.13 35.86
N GLY A 69 21.44 -8.85 36.05
CA GLY A 69 20.67 -8.03 35.10
C GLY A 69 20.81 -6.54 35.42
N LYS A 70 21.29 -5.71 34.48
CA LYS A 70 21.21 -4.25 34.57
C LYS A 70 19.74 -3.84 34.75
N LYS A 71 19.37 -3.32 35.93
CA LYS A 71 18.11 -2.61 36.11
C LYS A 71 18.16 -1.34 35.25
N ALA A 72 17.11 -1.13 34.45
CA ALA A 72 16.85 0.18 33.84
C ALA A 72 16.83 1.25 34.94
N SER A 73 17.42 2.41 34.67
CA SER A 73 17.44 3.51 35.64
C SER A 73 16.04 4.10 35.83
N THR A 74 15.79 4.81 36.93
CA THR A 74 14.51 5.47 37.21
C THR A 74 14.15 6.53 36.15
N GLU A 75 15.16 7.13 35.52
CA GLU A 75 15.01 8.07 34.40
C GLU A 75 14.56 7.36 33.12
N ASP A 76 14.92 6.09 32.93
CA ASP A 76 14.58 5.33 31.74
C ASP A 76 13.06 5.10 31.63
N ASN A 77 12.40 4.65 32.70
CA ASN A 77 10.95 4.42 32.70
C ASN A 77 10.11 5.69 32.48
N ASN A 78 10.67 6.89 32.74
CA ASN A 78 9.97 8.16 32.55
C ASN A 78 9.90 8.60 31.07
N ALA A 79 10.90 8.27 30.25
CA ALA A 79 10.95 8.69 28.85
C ALA A 79 9.84 8.05 28.00
N THR A 80 9.70 6.73 28.09
CA THR A 80 8.64 5.99 27.38
C THR A 80 7.26 6.44 27.85
N ALA A 81 7.05 6.56 29.16
CA ALA A 81 5.78 7.03 29.73
C ALA A 81 5.41 8.46 29.31
N LEU A 82 6.40 9.36 29.16
CA LEU A 82 6.17 10.71 28.66
C LEU A 82 5.64 10.69 27.23
N ILE A 83 6.29 9.95 26.32
CA ILE A 83 5.85 9.85 24.92
C ILE A 83 4.48 9.20 24.81
N GLU A 84 4.25 8.10 25.54
CA GLU A 84 2.94 7.43 25.57
C GLU A 84 1.84 8.38 26.02
N LYS A 85 2.09 9.19 27.05
CA LYS A 85 1.16 10.20 27.53
C LYS A 85 0.88 11.28 26.49
N GLN A 86 1.90 11.79 25.81
CA GLN A 86 1.74 12.84 24.81
C GLN A 86 0.94 12.38 23.58
N LEU A 87 1.13 11.13 23.18
CA LEU A 87 0.44 10.51 22.05
C LEU A 87 -0.89 9.84 22.43
N ASP A 88 -1.25 9.83 23.72
CA ASP A 88 -2.43 9.14 24.25
C ASP A 88 -2.43 7.63 23.89
N LEU A 89 -1.28 6.98 24.05
CA LEU A 89 -1.14 5.55 23.79
C LEU A 89 -1.66 4.75 25.00
N GLY A 90 -2.56 3.80 24.74
CA GLY A 90 -3.09 2.91 25.76
C GLY A 90 -2.05 1.92 26.29
N ALA A 91 -2.48 1.00 27.15
CA ALA A 91 -1.62 -0.06 27.67
C ALA A 91 -1.09 -0.98 26.56
N ALA A 92 0.05 -1.63 26.80
CA ALA A 92 0.62 -2.60 25.87
C ALA A 92 -0.38 -3.74 25.60
N ASP A 93 -0.49 -4.14 24.33
CA ASP A 93 -1.35 -5.26 23.95
C ASP A 93 -0.66 -6.57 24.36
N GLU A 94 -1.30 -7.36 25.22
CA GLU A 94 -0.78 -8.68 25.63
C GLU A 94 -0.62 -9.64 24.45
N ASN A 95 -1.31 -9.39 23.33
CA ASN A 95 -1.26 -10.18 22.11
C ASN A 95 -0.49 -9.49 20.97
N ASP A 96 0.52 -8.66 21.27
CA ASP A 96 1.40 -8.04 20.26
C ASP A 96 2.33 -9.07 19.57
N LYS A 97 1.72 -9.93 18.72
CA LYS A 97 2.35 -11.04 17.99
C LYS A 97 3.63 -10.65 17.25
N PHE A 98 3.69 -9.43 16.72
CA PHE A 98 4.81 -8.94 15.91
C PHE A 98 5.69 -7.92 16.64
N GLY A 99 5.42 -7.62 17.91
CA GLY A 99 6.16 -6.62 18.67
C GLY A 99 6.05 -5.21 18.09
N LEU A 100 4.90 -4.84 17.53
CA LEU A 100 4.66 -3.55 16.88
C LEU A 100 4.87 -2.38 17.83
N ARG A 101 4.51 -2.48 19.12
CA ARG A 101 4.74 -1.37 20.06
C ARG A 101 6.22 -1.09 20.24
N LYS A 102 7.02 -2.16 20.37
CA LYS A 102 8.48 -2.06 20.45
C LYS A 102 9.05 -1.43 19.18
N GLN A 103 8.61 -1.88 18.01
CA GLN A 103 9.06 -1.32 16.72
C GLN A 103 8.70 0.16 16.57
N PHE A 104 7.48 0.55 16.97
CA PHE A 104 7.05 1.94 17.01
C PHE A 104 7.98 2.79 17.89
N MET A 105 8.27 2.35 19.11
CA MET A 105 9.16 3.08 20.02
C MET A 105 10.60 3.21 19.48
N GLU A 106 11.12 2.17 18.82
CA GLU A 106 12.46 2.22 18.20
C GLU A 106 12.54 3.22 17.04
N MET A 107 11.50 3.27 16.22
CA MET A 107 11.38 4.19 15.09
C MET A 107 11.39 5.65 15.54
N LEU A 108 10.83 5.97 16.71
CA LEU A 108 10.77 7.34 17.18
C LEU A 108 12.14 8.04 17.21
N SER A 109 13.22 7.30 17.48
CA SER A 109 14.58 7.86 17.46
C SER A 109 15.20 8.00 16.05
N LYS A 110 14.65 7.29 15.06
CA LYS A 110 15.21 7.17 13.70
C LYS A 110 14.59 8.14 12.71
N HIS A 111 13.41 8.66 13.03
CA HIS A 111 12.62 9.52 12.15
C HIS A 111 12.46 10.93 12.70
N SER A 112 12.00 11.82 11.83
CA SER A 112 11.62 13.19 12.12
C SER A 112 10.19 13.44 11.66
N ALA A 113 9.64 14.63 11.91
CA ALA A 113 8.35 15.00 11.35
C ALA A 113 8.36 14.95 9.81
N GLU A 114 9.45 15.42 9.19
CA GLU A 114 9.59 15.40 7.72
C GLU A 114 9.65 13.99 7.16
N SER A 115 10.47 13.09 7.72
CA SER A 115 10.51 11.71 7.23
C SER A 115 9.21 10.95 7.54
N SER A 116 8.51 11.30 8.63
CA SER A 116 7.20 10.75 8.95
C SER A 116 6.10 11.21 7.99
N ARG A 117 6.14 12.46 7.52
CA ARG A 117 5.27 12.96 6.44
C ARG A 117 5.55 12.21 5.13
N ALA A 118 6.83 12.05 4.78
CA ALA A 118 7.24 11.33 3.58
C ALA A 118 6.73 9.89 3.59
N MET A 119 6.85 9.18 4.71
CA MET A 119 6.34 7.81 4.88
C MET A 119 4.85 7.68 4.55
N ILE A 120 3.99 8.62 5.00
CA ILE A 120 2.56 8.60 4.68
C ILE A 120 2.33 8.82 3.18
N LEU A 121 3.01 9.81 2.58
CA LEU A 121 2.85 10.14 1.17
C LEU A 121 3.34 9.02 0.24
N GLU A 122 4.45 8.37 0.59
CA GLU A 122 5.02 7.23 -0.13
C GLU A 122 4.10 6.00 -0.02
N ALA A 123 3.65 5.66 1.19
CA ALA A 123 2.76 4.53 1.40
C ALA A 123 1.39 4.71 0.74
N SER A 124 0.89 5.95 0.65
CA SER A 124 -0.39 6.27 0.00
C SER A 124 -0.34 6.08 -1.51
N LYS A 125 0.81 6.32 -2.18
CA LYS A 125 0.92 6.22 -3.65
C LYS A 125 -0.19 7.01 -4.36
N HIS A 126 -1.08 6.32 -5.07
CA HIS A 126 -2.26 6.88 -5.74
C HIS A 126 -3.55 6.73 -4.93
N ASP A 127 -3.50 6.05 -3.79
CA ASP A 127 -4.64 5.89 -2.88
C ASP A 127 -4.96 7.24 -2.19
N HIS A 128 -6.22 7.41 -1.79
CA HIS A 128 -6.61 8.51 -0.91
C HIS A 128 -5.89 8.37 0.45
N PRO A 129 -5.28 9.42 1.04
CA PRO A 129 -4.57 9.30 2.32
C PRO A 129 -5.44 8.74 3.46
N ASP A 130 -6.73 9.11 3.51
CA ASP A 130 -7.67 8.51 4.48
C ASP A 130 -7.88 7.00 4.27
N ALA A 131 -7.82 6.48 3.04
CA ALA A 131 -7.95 5.04 2.81
C ALA A 131 -6.82 4.27 3.51
N LEU A 132 -5.59 4.82 3.48
CA LEU A 132 -4.47 4.26 4.23
C LEU A 132 -4.76 4.25 5.73
N ALA A 133 -5.16 5.39 6.32
CA ALA A 133 -5.48 5.47 7.75
C ALA A 133 -6.63 4.53 8.15
N LEU A 134 -7.68 4.46 7.34
CA LEU A 134 -8.87 3.63 7.57
C LEU A 134 -8.54 2.14 7.58
N ARG A 135 -7.61 1.66 6.72
CA ARG A 135 -7.14 0.26 6.77
C ARG A 135 -6.58 -0.11 8.14
N PHE A 136 -5.76 0.76 8.73
CA PHE A 136 -5.19 0.53 10.07
C PHE A 136 -6.23 0.66 11.19
N LEU A 137 -7.17 1.62 11.09
CA LEU A 137 -8.27 1.74 12.03
C LEU A 137 -9.16 0.50 12.04
N ARG A 138 -9.61 0.02 10.86
CA ARG A 138 -10.42 -1.20 10.74
C ARG A 138 -9.67 -2.41 11.30
N ALA A 139 -8.41 -2.59 10.95
CA ALA A 139 -7.57 -3.69 11.44
C ALA A 139 -7.34 -3.67 12.97
N ARG A 140 -7.54 -2.53 13.62
CA ARG A 140 -7.43 -2.36 15.08
C ARG A 140 -8.77 -2.07 15.75
N LYS A 141 -9.88 -2.39 15.07
CA LYS A 141 -11.25 -2.28 15.60
C LYS A 141 -11.53 -0.86 16.10
N TRP A 142 -11.09 0.13 15.33
CA TRP A 142 -11.25 1.57 15.60
C TRP A 142 -10.55 2.08 16.88
N GLN A 143 -9.57 1.33 17.41
CA GLN A 143 -8.68 1.81 18.47
C GLN A 143 -7.55 2.66 17.87
N VAL A 144 -7.55 3.96 18.19
CA VAL A 144 -6.66 4.96 17.59
C VAL A 144 -5.19 4.65 17.90
N ASP A 145 -4.85 4.47 19.17
CA ASP A 145 -3.50 4.18 19.65
C ASP A 145 -2.88 2.95 18.98
N LYS A 146 -3.64 1.84 18.93
CA LYS A 146 -3.19 0.59 18.29
C LYS A 146 -3.04 0.75 16.78
N GLY A 147 -3.93 1.53 16.15
CA GLY A 147 -3.83 1.84 14.72
C GLY A 147 -2.60 2.68 14.40
N ILE A 148 -2.27 3.68 15.23
CA ILE A 148 -1.07 4.54 15.06
C ILE A 148 0.20 3.69 15.18
N ILE A 149 0.29 2.86 16.22
CA ILE A 149 1.41 1.94 16.42
C ILE A 149 1.59 1.03 15.21
N MET A 150 0.50 0.44 14.70
CA MET A 150 0.56 -0.45 13.54
C MET A 150 0.95 0.28 12.26
N MET A 151 0.33 1.42 11.97
CA MET A 151 0.54 2.20 10.75
C MET A 151 1.99 2.63 10.61
N PHE A 152 2.53 3.26 11.64
CA PHE A 152 3.91 3.73 11.58
C PHE A 152 4.89 2.54 11.59
N SER A 153 4.64 1.48 12.35
CA SER A 153 5.51 0.29 12.32
C SER A 153 5.57 -0.35 10.93
N ALA A 154 4.43 -0.40 10.22
CA ALA A 154 4.37 -0.85 8.84
C ALA A 154 5.14 0.08 7.89
N MET A 155 5.10 1.41 8.13
CA MET A 155 5.84 2.40 7.35
C MET A 155 7.36 2.35 7.57
N ASP A 156 7.83 2.15 8.81
CA ASP A 156 9.25 1.91 9.09
C ASP A 156 9.71 0.58 8.47
N TRP A 157 8.90 -0.49 8.56
CA TRP A 157 9.19 -1.72 7.84
C TRP A 157 9.32 -1.46 6.32
N ARG A 158 8.38 -0.71 5.74
CA ARG A 158 8.34 -0.38 4.32
C ARG A 158 9.59 0.39 3.87
N THR A 159 10.00 1.39 4.65
CA THR A 159 11.10 2.32 4.33
C THR A 159 12.47 1.74 4.67
N SER A 160 12.61 1.20 5.88
CA SER A 160 13.91 0.87 6.48
C SER A 160 14.29 -0.59 6.28
N LYS A 161 13.35 -1.53 6.50
CA LYS A 161 13.63 -2.98 6.48
C LYS A 161 13.47 -3.58 5.10
N SER A 162 12.28 -3.43 4.51
CA SER A 162 11.94 -4.02 3.23
C SER A 162 12.33 -3.13 2.04
N LYS A 163 12.56 -1.83 2.27
CA LYS A 163 12.93 -0.85 1.23
C LYS A 163 12.04 -0.96 -0.01
N VAL A 164 10.73 -0.99 0.22
CA VAL A 164 9.75 -1.34 -0.80
C VAL A 164 9.84 -0.41 -2.00
N ASP A 165 9.83 0.90 -1.76
CA ASP A 165 9.83 1.88 -2.84
C ASP A 165 11.25 2.19 -3.35
N SER A 166 12.25 2.23 -2.46
CA SER A 166 13.63 2.62 -2.80
C SER A 166 14.50 1.49 -3.37
N ASP A 167 14.09 0.24 -3.25
CA ASP A 167 14.82 -0.93 -3.74
C ASP A 167 13.91 -1.87 -4.53
N ILE A 168 12.89 -2.47 -3.91
CA ILE A 168 12.09 -3.55 -4.54
C ILE A 168 11.37 -3.03 -5.79
N MET A 169 10.60 -1.95 -5.67
CA MET A 169 9.81 -1.39 -6.77
C MET A 169 10.66 -0.51 -7.69
N TYR A 170 11.68 0.16 -7.17
CA TYR A 170 12.62 0.96 -7.97
C TYR A 170 13.41 0.08 -8.94
N HIS A 171 13.93 -1.06 -8.50
CA HIS A 171 14.65 -1.97 -9.38
C HIS A 171 13.72 -2.89 -10.16
N GLY A 172 12.69 -3.44 -9.51
CA GLY A 172 11.69 -4.32 -10.13
C GLY A 172 12.29 -5.39 -11.05
N GLU A 173 11.59 -5.68 -12.15
CA GLU A 173 12.00 -6.71 -13.09
C GLU A 173 13.22 -6.31 -13.93
N GLY A 174 13.25 -5.06 -14.43
CA GLY A 174 14.36 -4.57 -15.24
C GLY A 174 15.71 -4.56 -14.49
N GLY A 175 15.68 -4.23 -13.19
CA GLY A 175 16.83 -4.36 -12.31
C GLY A 175 17.24 -5.81 -12.09
N GLY A 176 16.27 -6.71 -11.86
CA GLY A 176 16.53 -8.15 -11.78
C GLY A 176 17.26 -8.69 -13.01
N VAL A 177 16.77 -8.42 -14.21
CA VAL A 177 17.39 -8.90 -15.47
C VAL A 177 18.78 -8.31 -15.70
N ARG A 178 18.99 -7.04 -15.33
CA ARG A 178 20.33 -6.44 -15.36
C ARG A 178 21.27 -7.12 -14.38
N ASP A 179 20.82 -7.35 -13.15
CA ASP A 179 21.65 -7.83 -12.06
C ASP A 179 21.95 -9.34 -12.18
N GLU A 180 21.15 -10.12 -12.93
CA GLU A 180 21.48 -11.49 -13.36
C GLU A 180 22.77 -11.56 -14.21
N LYS A 181 23.17 -10.45 -14.84
CA LYS A 181 24.40 -10.32 -15.62
C LYS A 181 25.57 -9.78 -14.79
N SER A 182 25.36 -9.51 -13.49
CA SER A 182 26.40 -8.99 -12.59
C SER A 182 27.58 -9.95 -12.47
N SER A 183 28.78 -9.39 -12.36
CA SER A 183 30.00 -10.12 -12.02
C SER A 183 30.07 -10.51 -10.54
N ASP A 184 29.31 -9.83 -9.66
CA ASP A 184 29.22 -10.19 -8.24
C ASP A 184 28.32 -11.43 -8.07
N PRO A 185 28.85 -12.56 -7.56
CA PRO A 185 28.09 -13.80 -7.45
C PRO A 185 26.84 -13.70 -6.57
N ASN A 186 26.88 -12.88 -5.52
CA ASN A 186 25.75 -12.74 -4.59
C ASN A 186 24.59 -11.98 -5.23
N THR A 187 24.90 -10.86 -5.89
CA THR A 187 23.95 -10.04 -6.66
C THR A 187 23.33 -10.88 -7.77
N LYS A 188 24.14 -11.60 -8.54
CA LYS A 188 23.69 -12.48 -9.61
C LYS A 188 22.75 -13.57 -9.10
N ALA A 189 23.12 -14.27 -8.02
CA ALA A 189 22.29 -15.34 -7.46
C ALA A 189 20.96 -14.79 -6.92
N PHE A 190 21.01 -13.65 -6.21
CA PHE A 190 19.80 -13.02 -5.68
C PHE A 190 18.83 -12.62 -6.80
N ALA A 191 19.34 -11.95 -7.84
CA ALA A 191 18.55 -11.51 -8.98
C ALA A 191 17.98 -12.69 -9.77
N HIS A 192 18.78 -13.74 -9.99
CA HIS A 192 18.35 -14.97 -10.63
C HIS A 192 17.21 -15.65 -9.85
N ASP A 193 17.34 -15.76 -8.53
CA ASP A 193 16.31 -16.35 -7.68
C ASP A 193 14.98 -15.59 -7.78
N PHE A 194 15.03 -14.25 -7.73
CA PHE A 194 13.87 -13.37 -7.88
C PHE A 194 13.21 -13.50 -9.26
N MET A 195 13.97 -13.35 -10.34
CA MET A 195 13.46 -13.42 -11.71
C MET A 195 12.93 -14.81 -12.06
N ARG A 196 13.56 -15.87 -11.54
CA ARG A 196 13.10 -17.25 -11.71
C ARG A 196 11.68 -17.46 -11.17
N GLN A 197 11.31 -16.84 -10.03
CA GLN A 197 9.95 -16.95 -9.49
C GLN A 197 8.91 -16.31 -10.41
N ILE A 198 9.27 -15.15 -11.02
CA ILE A 198 8.41 -14.43 -11.96
C ILE A 198 8.27 -15.24 -13.25
N ARG A 199 9.38 -15.58 -13.91
CA ARG A 199 9.40 -16.29 -15.20
C ARG A 199 8.61 -17.60 -15.18
N MET A 200 8.65 -18.34 -14.08
CA MET A 200 7.89 -19.60 -13.96
C MET A 200 6.39 -19.41 -13.68
N GLY A 201 5.95 -18.18 -13.42
CA GLY A 201 4.56 -17.89 -13.03
C GLY A 201 4.19 -18.52 -11.69
N LYS A 202 5.10 -18.46 -10.70
CA LYS A 202 4.83 -18.97 -9.34
C LYS A 202 3.73 -18.17 -8.65
N GLY A 203 3.75 -16.86 -8.87
CA GLY A 203 2.79 -15.88 -8.38
C GLY A 203 2.56 -14.85 -9.47
N PHE A 204 1.31 -14.58 -9.82
CA PHE A 204 0.96 -13.61 -10.88
C PHE A 204 -0.45 -13.04 -10.68
N LEU A 205 -0.72 -11.91 -11.32
CA LEU A 205 -2.02 -11.24 -11.32
C LEU A 205 -2.70 -11.50 -12.67
N HIS A 206 -3.99 -11.82 -12.63
CA HIS A 206 -4.79 -11.83 -13.85
C HIS A 206 -6.28 -11.73 -13.53
N GLY A 207 -6.99 -10.86 -14.24
CA GLY A 207 -8.43 -10.77 -14.15
C GLY A 207 -8.95 -10.27 -12.81
N THR A 208 -10.27 -10.43 -12.63
CA THR A 208 -11.02 -10.00 -11.46
C THR A 208 -12.04 -11.04 -11.05
N ASP A 209 -12.29 -11.12 -9.74
CA ASP A 209 -13.34 -11.99 -9.23
C ASP A 209 -14.75 -11.36 -9.39
N LYS A 210 -15.80 -12.05 -8.93
CA LYS A 210 -17.18 -11.56 -9.04
C LYS A 210 -17.46 -10.26 -8.27
N LEU A 211 -16.56 -9.84 -7.37
CA LEU A 211 -16.64 -8.58 -6.63
C LEU A 211 -15.69 -7.52 -7.21
N GLY A 212 -15.09 -7.75 -8.38
CA GLY A 212 -14.20 -6.81 -9.04
C GLY A 212 -12.80 -6.75 -8.43
N ARG A 213 -12.45 -7.63 -7.49
CA ARG A 213 -11.13 -7.66 -6.86
C ARG A 213 -10.11 -8.24 -7.83
N PRO A 214 -8.93 -7.62 -8.02
CA PRO A 214 -7.86 -8.24 -8.81
C PRO A 214 -7.47 -9.58 -8.20
N ILE A 215 -7.25 -10.57 -9.06
CA ILE A 215 -6.90 -11.93 -8.62
C ILE A 215 -5.38 -12.10 -8.68
N SER A 216 -4.80 -12.49 -7.55
CA SER A 216 -3.43 -12.98 -7.46
C SER A 216 -3.44 -14.50 -7.36
N TYR A 217 -2.87 -15.18 -8.34
CA TYR A 217 -2.72 -16.63 -8.38
C TYR A 217 -1.35 -17.03 -7.84
N VAL A 218 -1.31 -18.08 -7.01
CA VAL A 218 -0.09 -18.68 -6.48
C VAL A 218 -0.13 -20.18 -6.77
N ARG A 219 0.76 -20.64 -7.66
CA ARG A 219 0.91 -22.06 -8.03
C ARG A 219 1.82 -22.75 -7.02
N VAL A 220 1.24 -23.37 -5.98
CA VAL A 220 2.01 -23.92 -4.86
C VAL A 220 2.92 -25.07 -5.30
N ARG A 221 2.49 -25.87 -6.28
CA ARG A 221 3.26 -26.98 -6.86
C ARG A 221 4.63 -26.58 -7.43
N LEU A 222 4.83 -25.30 -7.77
CA LEU A 222 6.09 -24.79 -8.31
C LEU A 222 7.11 -24.46 -7.23
N HIS A 223 6.69 -24.37 -5.96
CA HIS A 223 7.62 -24.11 -4.87
C HIS A 223 8.44 -25.35 -4.52
N LYS A 224 9.76 -25.17 -4.43
CA LYS A 224 10.68 -26.14 -3.88
C LYS A 224 11.41 -25.48 -2.71
N PRO A 225 11.32 -26.00 -1.47
CA PRO A 225 12.09 -25.48 -0.35
C PRO A 225 13.59 -25.48 -0.66
N PHE A 226 14.31 -24.49 -0.14
CA PHE A 226 15.77 -24.31 -0.32
C PHE A 226 16.25 -24.07 -1.77
N ASP A 227 15.35 -23.87 -2.73
CA ASP A 227 15.70 -23.63 -4.14
C ASP A 227 16.03 -22.16 -4.47
N CYS A 228 15.84 -21.27 -3.51
CA CYS A 228 16.15 -19.86 -3.56
C CYS A 228 16.43 -19.34 -2.14
N LYS A 229 17.12 -18.20 -2.04
CA LYS A 229 17.27 -17.48 -0.77
C LYS A 229 15.91 -17.00 -0.27
N ASN A 230 15.67 -17.08 1.04
CA ASN A 230 14.45 -16.57 1.67
C ASN A 230 14.23 -15.09 1.33
N GLU A 231 15.28 -14.27 1.38
CA GLU A 231 15.22 -12.84 1.04
C GLU A 231 14.74 -12.59 -0.38
N SER A 232 15.14 -13.41 -1.35
CA SER A 232 14.67 -13.33 -2.74
C SER A 232 13.18 -13.67 -2.85
N LEU A 233 12.72 -14.67 -2.08
CA LEU A 233 11.31 -15.07 -2.05
C LEU A 233 10.44 -14.02 -1.34
N GLU A 234 10.93 -13.45 -0.24
CA GLU A 234 10.29 -12.33 0.46
C GLU A 234 10.17 -11.10 -0.45
N ARG A 235 11.25 -10.74 -1.17
CA ARG A 235 11.22 -9.68 -2.20
C ARG A 235 10.16 -9.97 -3.26
N PHE A 236 10.09 -11.20 -3.76
CA PHE A 236 9.09 -11.61 -4.75
C PHE A 236 7.65 -11.49 -4.21
N ILE A 237 7.41 -11.86 -2.94
CA ILE A 237 6.10 -11.73 -2.29
C ILE A 237 5.70 -10.24 -2.20
N VAL A 238 6.59 -9.38 -1.69
CA VAL A 238 6.32 -7.94 -1.57
C VAL A 238 6.11 -7.32 -2.95
N TYR A 239 6.92 -7.69 -3.94
CA TYR A 239 6.76 -7.24 -5.32
C TYR A 239 5.38 -7.57 -5.88
N ASN A 240 4.86 -8.78 -5.66
CA ASN A 240 3.51 -9.17 -6.09
C ASN A 240 2.41 -8.40 -5.35
N ILE A 241 2.54 -8.21 -4.04
CA ILE A 241 1.58 -7.40 -3.25
C ILE A 241 1.52 -5.97 -3.79
N GLU A 242 2.67 -5.35 -3.98
CA GLU A 242 2.77 -3.96 -4.44
C GLU A 242 2.32 -3.79 -5.88
N THR A 243 2.60 -4.75 -6.76
CA THR A 243 2.07 -4.76 -8.12
C THR A 243 0.55 -4.96 -8.10
N GLY A 244 0.03 -5.78 -7.19
CA GLY A 244 -1.40 -5.96 -6.96
C GLY A 244 -2.10 -4.66 -6.54
N ARG A 245 -1.44 -3.84 -5.72
CA ARG A 245 -1.95 -2.52 -5.36
C ARG A 245 -2.05 -1.56 -6.55
N MET A 246 -1.15 -1.67 -7.52
CA MET A 246 -1.17 -0.82 -8.73
C MET A 246 -2.35 -1.12 -9.65
N VAL A 247 -2.97 -2.30 -9.53
CA VAL A 247 -4.09 -2.75 -10.38
C VAL A 247 -5.44 -2.74 -9.65
N LEU A 248 -5.52 -2.12 -8.48
CA LEU A 248 -6.80 -1.87 -7.82
C LEU A 248 -7.59 -0.80 -8.58
N ASN A 249 -8.89 -1.06 -8.75
CA ASN A 249 -9.82 -0.09 -9.34
C ASN A 249 -10.75 0.41 -8.22
N PRO A 250 -10.68 1.68 -7.80
CA PRO A 250 -11.60 2.23 -6.82
C PRO A 250 -13.07 1.98 -7.20
N PRO A 251 -13.96 1.68 -6.22
CA PRO A 251 -13.75 1.70 -4.78
C PRO A 251 -13.15 0.41 -4.19
N ILE A 252 -12.66 -0.51 -5.03
CA ILE A 252 -12.09 -1.79 -4.56
C ILE A 252 -10.70 -1.56 -3.97
N GLU A 253 -10.54 -1.87 -2.69
CA GLU A 253 -9.27 -1.76 -1.96
C GLU A 253 -8.60 -3.12 -1.66
N THR A 254 -9.23 -4.23 -2.06
CA THR A 254 -8.81 -5.58 -1.67
C THR A 254 -8.57 -6.49 -2.86
N ALA A 255 -7.72 -7.50 -2.67
CA ALA A 255 -7.45 -8.55 -3.66
C ALA A 255 -8.14 -9.89 -3.32
N CYS A 256 -8.32 -10.71 -4.36
CA CYS A 256 -8.60 -12.13 -4.26
C CYS A 256 -7.28 -12.89 -4.39
N LEU A 257 -6.93 -13.73 -3.42
CA LEU A 257 -5.72 -14.55 -3.47
C LEU A 257 -6.11 -16.02 -3.71
N VAL A 258 -5.62 -16.63 -4.79
CA VAL A 258 -5.87 -18.03 -5.13
C VAL A 258 -4.58 -18.82 -4.90
N PHE A 259 -4.55 -19.64 -3.86
CA PHE A 259 -3.54 -20.68 -3.71
C PHE A 259 -4.00 -21.93 -4.45
N ASP A 260 -3.42 -22.19 -5.62
CA ASP A 260 -3.65 -23.41 -6.37
C ASP A 260 -2.76 -24.54 -5.82
N LEU A 261 -3.40 -25.53 -5.19
CA LEU A 261 -2.77 -26.74 -4.66
C LEU A 261 -2.92 -27.93 -5.60
N SER A 262 -3.40 -27.74 -6.84
CA SER A 262 -3.39 -28.80 -7.84
C SER A 262 -1.96 -29.32 -8.04
N GLY A 263 -1.74 -30.62 -7.87
CA GLY A 263 -0.41 -31.23 -7.93
C GLY A 263 0.51 -30.93 -6.73
N PHE A 264 -0.01 -30.35 -5.64
CA PHE A 264 0.75 -30.16 -4.40
C PHE A 264 1.15 -31.51 -3.78
N THR A 265 2.39 -31.58 -3.31
CA THR A 265 2.91 -32.65 -2.46
C THR A 265 3.61 -32.07 -1.23
N LEU A 266 3.90 -32.90 -0.23
CA LEU A 266 4.65 -32.46 0.96
C LEU A 266 6.03 -31.90 0.63
N ALA A 267 6.63 -32.28 -0.51
CA ALA A 267 7.90 -31.73 -0.96
C ALA A 267 7.82 -30.24 -1.34
N ASN A 268 6.61 -29.70 -1.55
CA ASN A 268 6.39 -28.29 -1.84
C ASN A 268 6.16 -27.45 -0.57
N MET A 269 5.97 -28.07 0.59
CA MET A 269 5.59 -27.37 1.82
C MET A 269 6.79 -26.66 2.43
N ASP A 270 6.66 -25.34 2.63
CA ASP A 270 7.63 -24.51 3.35
C ASP A 270 6.88 -23.52 4.25
N TYR A 271 7.22 -23.50 5.53
CA TYR A 271 6.58 -22.61 6.49
C TYR A 271 7.17 -21.20 6.49
N VAL A 272 8.36 -20.98 5.94
CA VAL A 272 9.01 -19.67 5.89
C VAL A 272 8.20 -18.67 5.04
N PRO A 273 7.93 -18.92 3.74
CA PRO A 273 7.12 -18.01 2.94
C PRO A 273 5.68 -17.88 3.45
N VAL A 274 5.12 -18.95 4.03
CA VAL A 274 3.76 -18.89 4.63
C VAL A 274 3.73 -17.91 5.79
N LYS A 275 4.69 -18.00 6.73
CA LYS A 275 4.77 -17.05 7.86
C LYS A 275 5.00 -15.62 7.38
N TYR A 276 5.82 -15.44 6.34
CA TYR A 276 6.06 -14.12 5.76
C TYR A 276 4.81 -13.52 5.10
N ILE A 277 4.03 -14.33 4.37
CA ILE A 277 2.74 -13.91 3.79
C ILE A 277 1.78 -13.50 4.91
N ILE A 278 1.68 -14.29 5.98
CA ILE A 278 0.85 -13.98 7.15
C ILE A 278 1.28 -12.65 7.76
N GLN A 279 2.58 -12.47 8.05
CA GLN A 279 3.11 -11.22 8.58
C GLN A 279 2.81 -10.03 7.64
N SER A 280 2.97 -10.22 6.34
CA SER A 280 2.70 -9.17 5.34
C SER A 280 1.27 -8.67 5.46
N PHE A 281 0.27 -9.55 5.53
CA PHE A 281 -1.13 -9.12 5.56
C PHE A 281 -1.67 -8.77 6.97
N GLU A 282 -1.07 -9.28 8.05
CA GLU A 282 -1.51 -8.98 9.41
C GLU A 282 -0.80 -7.80 10.07
N ALA A 283 0.39 -7.43 9.58
CA ALA A 283 1.22 -6.36 10.14
C ALA A 283 1.44 -5.20 9.17
N ASN A 284 1.74 -5.49 7.90
CA ASN A 284 2.28 -4.49 6.96
C ASN A 284 1.26 -3.98 5.93
N TYR A 285 0.32 -4.84 5.52
CA TYR A 285 -0.73 -4.58 4.54
C TYR A 285 -2.10 -4.98 5.10
N PRO A 286 -2.51 -4.43 6.26
CA PRO A 286 -3.83 -4.73 6.81
C PRO A 286 -4.92 -4.39 5.81
N GLU A 287 -6.03 -5.12 5.90
CA GLU A 287 -7.25 -4.83 5.13
C GLU A 287 -7.05 -4.78 3.61
N SER A 288 -5.98 -5.39 3.10
CA SER A 288 -5.70 -5.52 1.66
C SER A 288 -6.19 -6.87 1.08
N LEU A 289 -6.55 -7.83 1.94
CA LEU A 289 -7.13 -9.11 1.55
C LEU A 289 -8.65 -9.10 1.64
N GLY A 290 -9.30 -9.48 0.55
CA GLY A 290 -10.76 -9.65 0.48
C GLY A 290 -11.17 -11.12 0.67
N VAL A 291 -10.48 -12.05 -0.01
CA VAL A 291 -10.70 -13.50 0.13
C VAL A 291 -9.41 -14.25 -0.18
N ILE A 292 -9.20 -15.38 0.48
CA ILE A 292 -8.15 -16.35 0.15
C ILE A 292 -8.83 -17.66 -0.26
N LEU A 293 -8.69 -18.05 -1.52
CA LEU A 293 -9.18 -19.31 -2.05
C LEU A 293 -8.06 -20.34 -2.01
N VAL A 294 -8.19 -21.33 -1.13
CA VAL A 294 -7.29 -22.50 -1.11
C VAL A 294 -7.94 -23.56 -2.01
N HIS A 295 -7.45 -23.66 -3.23
CA HIS A 295 -8.08 -24.42 -4.31
C HIS A 295 -7.44 -25.79 -4.50
N ASN A 296 -8.26 -26.83 -4.64
CA ASN A 296 -7.85 -28.22 -4.86
C ASN A 296 -6.83 -28.73 -3.84
N ALA A 297 -7.03 -28.38 -2.57
CA ALA A 297 -6.17 -28.86 -1.48
C ALA A 297 -6.27 -30.39 -1.31
N PRO A 298 -5.17 -31.16 -1.38
CA PRO A 298 -5.21 -32.59 -1.16
C PRO A 298 -5.52 -32.91 0.31
N TRP A 299 -6.00 -34.12 0.59
CA TRP A 299 -6.43 -34.54 1.93
C TRP A 299 -5.37 -34.32 3.03
N VAL A 300 -4.08 -34.48 2.69
CA VAL A 300 -2.94 -34.26 3.59
C VAL A 300 -2.84 -32.81 4.08
N PHE A 301 -3.35 -31.86 3.28
CA PHE A 301 -3.32 -30.44 3.62
C PHE A 301 -4.20 -30.10 4.82
N LYS A 302 -5.16 -30.95 5.22
CA LYS A 302 -5.97 -30.75 6.43
C LYS A 302 -5.10 -30.59 7.70
N SER A 303 -4.04 -31.40 7.82
CA SER A 303 -3.12 -31.32 8.96
C SER A 303 -2.25 -30.07 8.91
N ILE A 304 -1.80 -29.69 7.72
CA ILE A 304 -1.02 -28.47 7.48
C ILE A 304 -1.86 -27.24 7.81
N TRP A 305 -3.11 -27.22 7.35
CA TRP A 305 -4.05 -26.14 7.63
C TRP A 305 -4.30 -25.97 9.12
N LYS A 306 -4.42 -27.05 9.90
CA LYS A 306 -4.57 -26.94 11.36
C LYS A 306 -3.40 -26.16 12.01
N ILE A 307 -2.19 -26.32 11.47
CA ILE A 307 -1.00 -25.58 11.92
C ILE A 307 -1.09 -24.11 11.48
N ILE A 308 -1.34 -23.87 10.19
CA ILE A 308 -1.42 -22.52 9.61
C ILE A 308 -2.54 -21.70 10.26
N HIS A 309 -3.72 -22.29 10.44
CA HIS A 309 -4.87 -21.66 11.10
C HIS A 309 -4.53 -21.25 12.54
N GLY A 310 -3.69 -22.01 13.25
CA GLY A 310 -3.22 -21.61 14.59
C GLY A 310 -2.30 -20.38 14.59
N TRP A 311 -1.77 -19.97 13.43
CA TRP A 311 -0.97 -18.77 13.29
C TRP A 311 -1.78 -17.56 12.84
N LEU A 312 -2.91 -17.76 12.15
CA LEU A 312 -3.70 -16.67 11.61
C LEU A 312 -4.47 -15.93 12.70
N ASP A 313 -4.52 -14.61 12.57
CA ASP A 313 -5.49 -13.83 13.33
C ASP A 313 -6.92 -14.19 12.87
N PRO A 314 -7.94 -14.05 13.74
CA PRO A 314 -9.30 -14.45 13.41
C PRO A 314 -9.90 -13.76 12.16
N VAL A 315 -9.50 -12.51 11.88
CA VAL A 315 -9.99 -11.76 10.72
C VAL A 315 -9.43 -12.38 9.44
N VAL A 316 -8.11 -12.61 9.34
CA VAL A 316 -7.53 -13.26 8.16
C VAL A 316 -8.02 -14.71 8.03
N ALA A 317 -8.12 -15.47 9.13
CA ALA A 317 -8.66 -16.83 9.11
C ALA A 317 -10.08 -16.88 8.52
N SER A 318 -10.94 -15.93 8.85
CA SER A 318 -12.32 -15.85 8.34
C SER A 318 -12.41 -15.63 6.82
N LYS A 319 -11.37 -15.03 6.23
CA LYS A 319 -11.25 -14.75 4.79
C LYS A 319 -10.82 -15.97 3.98
N VAL A 320 -10.36 -17.05 4.62
CA VAL A 320 -9.97 -18.29 3.95
C VAL A 320 -11.20 -19.12 3.58
N LYS A 321 -11.28 -19.53 2.31
CA LYS A 321 -12.29 -20.43 1.75
C LYS A 321 -11.59 -21.58 1.04
N PHE A 322 -11.98 -22.80 1.37
CA PHE A 322 -11.54 -23.98 0.64
C PHE A 322 -12.45 -24.16 -0.56
N THR A 323 -11.85 -24.35 -1.74
CA THR A 323 -12.59 -24.61 -2.97
C THR A 323 -12.04 -25.87 -3.63
N ASN A 324 -12.89 -26.60 -4.35
CA ASN A 324 -12.50 -27.83 -5.02
C ASN A 324 -13.29 -28.00 -6.33
N GLY A 325 -12.57 -28.19 -7.43
CA GLY A 325 -13.15 -28.28 -8.76
C GLY A 325 -13.76 -26.98 -9.26
N ARG A 326 -14.27 -27.03 -10.51
CA ARG A 326 -14.87 -25.88 -11.20
C ARG A 326 -16.16 -25.42 -10.52
N ASP A 327 -17.16 -26.30 -10.47
CA ASP A 327 -18.53 -26.02 -10.04
C ASP A 327 -18.92 -26.79 -8.76
N GLY A 328 -20.15 -26.60 -8.31
CA GLY A 328 -20.70 -27.23 -7.09
C GLY A 328 -20.67 -26.30 -5.88
N VAL A 329 -20.96 -26.84 -4.69
CA VAL A 329 -21.09 -26.05 -3.45
C VAL A 329 -19.77 -25.38 -3.07
N ASP A 330 -18.65 -26.08 -3.26
CA ASP A 330 -17.30 -25.57 -2.99
C ASP A 330 -16.54 -25.24 -4.30
N GLY A 331 -17.27 -25.09 -5.42
CA GLY A 331 -16.66 -24.76 -6.71
C GLY A 331 -16.02 -23.38 -6.71
N ILE A 332 -14.85 -23.25 -7.35
CA ILE A 332 -14.18 -21.94 -7.47
C ILE A 332 -15.02 -20.94 -8.28
N THR A 333 -15.92 -21.41 -9.14
CA THR A 333 -16.86 -20.56 -9.90
C THR A 333 -17.88 -19.84 -9.04
N ASN A 334 -18.00 -20.17 -7.74
CA ASN A 334 -18.78 -19.38 -6.78
C ASN A 334 -18.14 -18.02 -6.49
N HIS A 335 -16.83 -17.89 -6.68
CA HIS A 335 -16.07 -16.68 -6.39
C HIS A 335 -15.59 -15.95 -7.65
N ILE A 336 -15.18 -16.69 -8.69
CA ILE A 336 -14.66 -16.15 -9.95
C ILE A 336 -15.62 -16.55 -11.06
N ALA A 337 -15.97 -15.64 -11.97
CA ALA A 337 -16.85 -15.99 -13.08
C ALA A 337 -16.14 -16.97 -14.05
N PRO A 338 -16.84 -17.97 -14.63
CA PRO A 338 -16.20 -18.98 -15.50
C PRO A 338 -15.41 -18.38 -16.67
N ASP A 339 -15.93 -17.34 -17.31
CA ASP A 339 -15.32 -16.57 -18.40
C ASP A 339 -14.11 -15.72 -17.96
N ARG A 340 -13.90 -15.57 -16.66
CA ARG A 340 -12.77 -14.86 -16.04
C ARG A 340 -11.76 -15.79 -15.36
N LEU A 341 -12.09 -17.07 -15.25
CA LEU A 341 -11.24 -18.08 -14.63
C LEU A 341 -10.40 -18.77 -15.70
N ILE A 342 -9.08 -18.83 -15.48
CA ILE A 342 -8.13 -19.47 -16.40
C ILE A 342 -8.45 -20.97 -16.60
N LYS A 343 -8.25 -21.47 -17.82
CA LYS A 343 -8.43 -22.90 -18.16
C LYS A 343 -7.67 -23.85 -17.25
N GLU A 344 -6.49 -23.46 -16.78
CA GLU A 344 -5.67 -24.25 -15.84
C GLU A 344 -6.44 -24.63 -14.55
N LEU A 345 -7.40 -23.80 -14.13
CA LEU A 345 -8.25 -24.01 -12.95
C LEU A 345 -9.69 -24.40 -13.32
N GLY A 346 -9.90 -24.85 -14.56
CA GLY A 346 -11.17 -25.35 -15.05
C GLY A 346 -12.15 -24.29 -15.57
N GLY A 347 -11.73 -23.03 -15.71
CA GLY A 347 -12.57 -21.98 -16.30
C GLY A 347 -12.59 -21.97 -17.82
N ASP A 348 -13.29 -20.99 -18.39
CA ASP A 348 -13.50 -20.83 -19.83
C ASP A 348 -12.53 -19.83 -20.48
N LEU A 349 -11.79 -19.07 -19.67
CA LEU A 349 -10.85 -18.07 -20.15
C LEU A 349 -9.64 -18.74 -20.80
N ASP A 350 -9.51 -18.57 -22.12
CA ASP A 350 -8.39 -19.06 -22.92
C ASP A 350 -7.15 -18.17 -22.75
N TRP A 351 -6.57 -18.21 -21.55
CA TRP A 351 -5.39 -17.45 -21.19
C TRP A 351 -4.37 -18.32 -20.48
N GLU A 352 -3.11 -18.13 -20.81
CA GLU A 352 -1.98 -18.78 -20.16
C GLU A 352 -0.96 -17.74 -19.71
N TYR A 353 -0.38 -17.98 -18.52
CA TYR A 353 0.71 -17.15 -18.04
C TYR A 353 1.92 -17.27 -18.97
N LYS A 354 2.28 -16.17 -19.61
CA LYS A 354 3.50 -16.03 -20.40
C LYS A 354 4.24 -14.79 -19.91
N TYR A 355 5.44 -15.01 -19.40
CA TYR A 355 6.30 -13.92 -18.98
C TYR A 355 6.86 -13.19 -20.20
N VAL A 356 6.82 -11.86 -20.16
CA VAL A 356 7.42 -10.99 -21.17
C VAL A 356 8.62 -10.31 -20.55
N GLU A 357 9.82 -10.56 -21.08
CA GLU A 357 11.07 -9.97 -20.57
C GLU A 357 11.04 -8.44 -20.65
N PRO A 358 11.73 -7.73 -19.74
CA PRO A 358 12.02 -6.31 -19.85
C PRO A 358 12.65 -5.96 -21.20
N VAL A 359 12.21 -4.85 -21.80
CA VAL A 359 12.79 -4.34 -23.04
C VAL A 359 13.88 -3.33 -22.73
N GLU A 360 14.93 -3.29 -23.54
CA GLU A 360 15.99 -2.29 -23.41
C GLU A 360 15.39 -0.86 -23.50
N GLY A 361 15.79 0.00 -22.57
CA GLY A 361 15.32 1.39 -22.50
C GLY A 361 13.93 1.58 -21.87
N GLU A 362 13.18 0.54 -21.51
CA GLU A 362 11.82 0.70 -20.97
C GLU A 362 11.74 1.50 -19.65
N ASN A 363 12.87 1.58 -18.93
CA ASN A 363 13.01 2.30 -17.66
C ASN A 363 13.84 3.60 -17.81
N ASP A 364 14.12 4.06 -19.03
CA ASP A 364 15.01 5.21 -19.27
C ASP A 364 14.46 6.53 -18.70
N LEU A 365 13.14 6.67 -18.55
CA LEU A 365 12.53 7.81 -17.87
C LEU A 365 13.03 7.96 -16.42
N MET A 366 13.41 6.85 -15.76
CA MET A 366 13.97 6.91 -14.40
C MET A 366 15.36 7.58 -14.33
N LYS A 367 16.04 7.74 -15.47
CA LYS A 367 17.30 8.50 -15.58
C LYS A 367 17.06 10.02 -15.56
N ASP A 368 15.85 10.48 -15.86
CA ASP A 368 15.46 11.89 -15.75
C ASP A 368 15.18 12.25 -14.29
N THR A 369 16.25 12.49 -13.55
CA THR A 369 16.18 12.87 -12.14
C THR A 369 15.63 14.28 -11.96
N ALA A 370 15.80 15.17 -12.93
CA ALA A 370 15.31 16.54 -12.83
C ALA A 370 13.77 16.58 -12.83
N THR A 371 13.12 15.84 -13.75
CA THR A 371 11.66 15.72 -13.76
C THR A 371 11.15 14.98 -12.53
N ARG A 372 11.82 13.89 -12.13
CA ARG A 372 11.50 13.16 -10.90
C ARG A 372 11.49 14.08 -9.69
N ASP A 373 12.57 14.82 -9.47
CA ASP A 373 12.77 15.66 -8.29
C ASP A 373 11.77 16.83 -8.28
N ARG A 374 11.45 17.40 -9.45
CA ARG A 374 10.39 18.40 -9.60
C ARG A 374 9.02 17.84 -9.21
N LEU A 375 8.67 16.64 -9.69
CA LEU A 375 7.38 15.99 -9.38
C LEU A 375 7.28 15.57 -7.90
N LEU A 376 8.39 15.13 -7.30
CA LEU A 376 8.48 14.86 -5.86
C LEU A 376 8.31 16.13 -5.03
N ALA A 377 8.91 17.25 -5.44
CA ALA A 377 8.73 18.54 -4.77
C ALA A 377 7.27 19.00 -4.89
N GLU A 378 6.65 18.91 -6.07
CA GLU A 378 5.23 19.18 -6.28
C GLU A 378 4.36 18.31 -5.37
N ARG A 379 4.64 17.00 -5.31
CA ARG A 379 3.94 16.06 -4.43
C ARG A 379 4.00 16.48 -2.96
N LYS A 380 5.19 16.88 -2.51
CA LYS A 380 5.42 17.36 -1.15
C LYS A 380 4.60 18.62 -0.85
N GLU A 381 4.51 19.56 -1.77
CA GLU A 381 3.68 20.77 -1.59
C GLU A 381 2.18 20.46 -1.59
N ILE A 382 1.70 19.53 -2.43
CA ILE A 382 0.32 19.04 -2.35
C ILE A 382 0.07 18.39 -0.98
N GLY A 383 1.01 17.56 -0.51
CA GLY A 383 0.95 16.90 0.80
C GLY A 383 0.86 17.89 1.96
N LYS A 384 1.62 18.98 1.94
CA LYS A 384 1.53 20.07 2.93
C LYS A 384 0.16 20.75 2.92
N ARG A 385 -0.40 21.03 1.74
CA ARG A 385 -1.76 21.59 1.62
C ARG A 385 -2.81 20.61 2.17
N PHE A 386 -2.69 19.32 1.86
CA PHE A 386 -3.57 18.28 2.40
C PHE A 386 -3.46 18.19 3.92
N GLU A 387 -2.24 18.24 4.49
CA GLU A 387 -2.02 18.30 5.94
C GLU A 387 -2.72 19.53 6.54
N ALA A 388 -2.53 20.72 5.96
CA ALA A 388 -3.14 21.95 6.46
C ALA A 388 -4.68 21.89 6.44
N ALA A 389 -5.27 21.43 5.35
CA ALA A 389 -6.72 21.20 5.24
C ALA A 389 -7.20 20.14 6.25
N THR A 390 -6.43 19.07 6.44
CA THR A 390 -6.76 18.01 7.40
C THR A 390 -6.63 18.49 8.85
N ARG A 391 -5.68 19.37 9.18
CA ARG A 391 -5.61 20.01 10.50
C ARG A 391 -6.84 20.87 10.79
N LYS A 392 -7.35 21.63 9.81
CA LYS A 392 -8.64 22.35 9.92
C LYS A 392 -9.80 21.38 10.12
N TRP A 393 -9.84 20.31 9.32
CA TRP A 393 -10.87 19.27 9.39
C TRP A 393 -10.92 18.55 10.74
N VAL A 394 -9.76 18.28 11.34
CA VAL A 394 -9.65 17.72 12.68
C VAL A 394 -10.28 18.64 13.74
N GLN A 395 -10.34 19.96 13.52
CA GLN A 395 -11.05 20.89 14.41
C GLN A 395 -12.55 20.99 14.09
N ALA A 396 -12.91 21.12 12.81
CA ALA A 396 -14.30 21.14 12.35
C ALA A 396 -14.45 20.53 10.95
N SER A 397 -15.44 19.65 10.78
CA SER A 397 -15.83 19.07 9.48
C SER A 397 -16.92 19.94 8.86
N THR A 398 -16.58 20.70 7.82
CA THR A 398 -17.54 21.50 7.03
C THR A 398 -17.54 21.04 5.58
N PRO A 399 -18.62 21.27 4.81
CA PRO A 399 -18.67 20.90 3.39
C PRO A 399 -17.49 21.43 2.57
N GLU A 400 -17.05 22.66 2.85
CA GLU A 400 -15.95 23.33 2.13
C GLU A 400 -14.61 22.65 2.41
N ILE A 401 -14.33 22.33 3.68
CA ILE A 401 -13.10 21.63 4.07
C ILE A 401 -13.09 20.20 3.51
N ASN A 402 -14.24 19.53 3.51
CA ASN A 402 -14.38 18.18 2.94
C ASN A 402 -14.12 18.18 1.43
N ALA A 403 -14.66 19.16 0.70
CA ALA A 403 -14.40 19.35 -0.72
C ALA A 403 -12.92 19.69 -1.00
N GLU A 404 -12.30 20.57 -0.21
CA GLU A 404 -10.88 20.92 -0.31
C GLU A 404 -9.99 19.68 -0.15
N ARG A 405 -10.23 18.87 0.90
CA ARG A 405 -9.47 17.62 1.14
C ARG A 405 -9.63 16.61 0.01
N THR A 406 -10.84 16.45 -0.50
CA THR A 406 -11.13 15.54 -1.62
C THR A 406 -10.40 15.97 -2.89
N SER A 407 -10.41 17.27 -3.19
CA SER A 407 -9.65 17.84 -4.30
C SER A 407 -8.14 17.59 -4.16
N LEU A 408 -7.58 17.86 -2.97
CA LEU A 408 -6.15 17.65 -2.69
C LEU A 408 -5.74 16.17 -2.76
N ALA A 409 -6.59 15.26 -2.30
CA ALA A 409 -6.34 13.82 -2.45
C ALA A 409 -6.33 13.41 -3.93
N ASN A 410 -7.22 13.99 -4.75
CA ASN A 410 -7.21 13.77 -6.19
C ASN A 410 -5.96 14.36 -6.87
N GLU A 411 -5.50 15.54 -6.45
CA GLU A 411 -4.21 16.11 -6.90
C GLU A 411 -3.04 15.16 -6.57
N LEU A 412 -2.98 14.60 -5.36
CA LEU A 412 -1.96 13.60 -4.99
C LEU A 412 -2.01 12.36 -5.87
N ARG A 413 -3.20 11.88 -6.21
CA ARG A 413 -3.41 10.74 -7.11
C ARG A 413 -2.89 11.02 -8.52
N VAL A 414 -3.29 12.16 -9.10
CA VAL A 414 -2.86 12.57 -10.45
C VAL A 414 -1.35 12.79 -10.49
N ASN A 415 -0.79 13.45 -9.48
CA ASN A 415 0.65 13.65 -9.36
C ASN A 415 1.40 12.31 -9.27
N TYR A 416 0.91 11.33 -8.51
CA TYR A 416 1.55 10.02 -8.41
C TYR A 416 1.68 9.34 -9.78
N TRP A 417 0.61 9.35 -10.60
CA TRP A 417 0.65 8.71 -11.91
C TRP A 417 1.56 9.42 -12.92
N LYS A 418 1.76 10.74 -12.76
CA LYS A 418 2.81 11.47 -13.49
C LYS A 418 4.22 11.11 -13.02
N LEU A 419 4.38 10.86 -11.72
CA LEU A 419 5.65 10.50 -11.08
C LEU A 419 6.07 9.04 -11.31
N ASP A 420 5.11 8.12 -11.40
CA ASP A 420 5.32 6.67 -11.47
C ASP A 420 6.39 6.23 -12.50
N PRO A 421 6.42 6.74 -13.74
CA PRO A 421 7.45 6.36 -14.73
C PRO A 421 8.89 6.68 -14.31
N TYR A 422 9.08 7.58 -13.35
CA TYR A 422 10.38 8.08 -12.90
C TYR A 422 10.87 7.41 -11.62
N ILE A 423 10.01 6.67 -10.91
CA ILE A 423 10.32 6.11 -9.58
C ILE A 423 10.13 4.60 -9.47
N ARG A 424 9.51 3.95 -10.47
CA ARG A 424 9.21 2.51 -10.45
C ARG A 424 9.61 1.86 -11.77
N ALA A 425 10.31 0.74 -11.68
CA ALA A 425 10.59 -0.08 -12.85
C ALA A 425 9.30 -0.68 -13.44
N ARG A 426 9.23 -0.76 -14.77
CA ARG A 426 8.10 -1.35 -15.49
C ARG A 426 7.98 -2.85 -15.18
N SER A 427 6.76 -3.26 -14.89
CA SER A 427 6.37 -4.67 -14.71
C SER A 427 5.92 -5.27 -16.03
N MET A 428 5.77 -6.60 -16.06
CA MET A 428 5.12 -7.26 -17.19
C MET A 428 3.70 -6.75 -17.46
N TYR A 429 3.00 -6.23 -16.44
CA TYR A 429 1.65 -5.68 -16.59
C TYR A 429 1.65 -4.31 -17.27
N ASP A 430 2.73 -3.54 -17.12
CA ASP A 430 2.94 -2.33 -17.93
C ASP A 430 3.17 -2.73 -19.39
N ARG A 431 4.07 -3.68 -19.65
CA ARG A 431 4.40 -4.17 -21.01
C ARG A 431 3.19 -4.79 -21.74
N ASN A 432 2.35 -5.52 -21.01
CA ASN A 432 1.16 -6.18 -21.55
C ASN A 432 -0.03 -5.23 -21.75
N GLY A 433 0.11 -3.95 -21.39
CA GLY A 433 -0.96 -2.94 -21.46
C GLY A 433 -2.07 -3.13 -20.42
N ASN A 434 -1.84 -3.94 -19.38
CA ASN A 434 -2.80 -4.11 -18.29
C ASN A 434 -2.80 -2.87 -17.37
N LEU A 435 -1.62 -2.45 -16.94
CA LEU A 435 -1.42 -1.28 -16.08
C LEU A 435 -1.23 -0.02 -16.94
N ARG A 436 -2.14 0.94 -16.82
CA ARG A 436 -2.29 2.05 -17.78
C ARG A 436 -2.20 3.44 -17.12
N GLY A 437 -1.21 3.65 -16.24
CA GLY A 437 -0.91 4.98 -15.69
C GLY A 437 -2.08 5.64 -14.95
N GLY A 438 -2.83 4.87 -14.16
CA GLY A 438 -3.98 5.35 -13.39
C GLY A 438 -5.31 5.35 -14.12
N LYS A 439 -5.33 4.96 -15.40
CA LYS A 439 -6.56 4.59 -16.12
C LYS A 439 -7.03 3.21 -15.66
N LYS A 440 -8.28 2.88 -16.01
CA LYS A 440 -8.87 1.57 -15.72
C LYS A 440 -7.98 0.44 -16.26
N VAL A 441 -7.69 -0.51 -15.38
CA VAL A 441 -6.94 -1.73 -15.71
C VAL A 441 -7.70 -2.55 -16.75
N ALA A 442 -6.99 -3.09 -17.73
CA ALA A 442 -7.56 -3.92 -18.79
C ALA A 442 -6.93 -5.32 -18.77
N TRP A 443 -7.68 -6.33 -18.33
CA TRP A 443 -7.23 -7.72 -18.25
C TRP A 443 -7.57 -8.52 -19.50
N TYR A 444 -8.75 -8.28 -20.05
CA TYR A 444 -9.34 -9.07 -21.14
C TYR A 444 -9.28 -8.34 -22.49
N ASP A 445 -9.44 -9.06 -23.60
CA ASP A 445 -9.24 -8.51 -24.94
C ASP A 445 -10.24 -7.41 -25.31
N ASP A 446 -11.49 -7.53 -24.86
CA ASP A 446 -12.52 -6.51 -25.01
C ASP A 446 -12.18 -5.25 -24.20
N GLU A 447 -11.71 -5.41 -22.97
CA GLU A 447 -11.23 -4.30 -22.14
C GLU A 447 -10.02 -3.62 -22.77
N LYS A 448 -9.09 -4.38 -23.36
CA LYS A 448 -7.92 -3.85 -24.07
C LYS A 448 -8.30 -3.14 -25.37
N ALA A 449 -9.29 -3.65 -26.10
CA ALA A 449 -9.81 -2.99 -27.29
C ALA A 449 -10.50 -1.66 -26.95
N ALA A 450 -11.32 -1.63 -25.90
CA ALA A 450 -11.95 -0.42 -25.39
C ALA A 450 -10.90 0.60 -24.92
N ALA A 451 -9.92 0.14 -24.14
CA ALA A 451 -8.76 0.92 -23.71
C ALA A 451 -8.03 1.60 -24.88
N ALA A 452 -7.72 0.84 -25.94
CA ALA A 452 -7.05 1.38 -27.11
C ALA A 452 -7.91 2.41 -27.87
N ALA A 453 -9.23 2.27 -27.86
CA ALA A 453 -10.14 3.25 -28.45
C ALA A 453 -10.17 4.56 -27.63
N GLU A 454 -10.22 4.46 -26.30
CA GLU A 454 -10.12 5.63 -25.40
C GLU A 454 -8.82 6.40 -25.58
N ASP A 455 -7.68 5.70 -25.67
CA ASP A 455 -6.37 6.35 -25.85
C ASP A 455 -6.30 7.14 -27.16
N ARG A 456 -6.80 6.56 -28.26
CA ARG A 456 -6.87 7.25 -29.57
C ARG A 456 -7.81 8.46 -29.55
N ALA A 457 -8.90 8.40 -28.78
CA ALA A 457 -9.82 9.51 -28.65
C ALA A 457 -9.22 10.66 -27.82
N GLY A 458 -8.49 10.33 -26.75
CA GLY A 458 -7.80 11.30 -25.89
C GLY A 458 -6.67 12.05 -26.61
N ASP A 459 -5.90 11.39 -27.46
CA ASP A 459 -4.84 12.03 -28.26
C ASP A 459 -5.39 12.99 -29.33
N ASN A 460 -6.65 12.80 -29.77
CA ASN A 460 -7.34 13.68 -30.72
C ASN A 460 -8.09 14.85 -30.06
N ALA A 461 -8.25 14.84 -28.74
CA ALA A 461 -8.92 15.89 -28.00
C ALA A 461 -7.88 16.81 -27.34
N THR A 462 -7.69 18.02 -27.88
CA THR A 462 -7.03 19.12 -27.15
C THR A 462 -7.60 19.21 -25.73
N VAL A 463 -6.71 19.00 -24.75
CA VAL A 463 -6.96 18.92 -23.31
C VAL A 463 -8.03 19.90 -22.82
N LYS A 464 -9.21 19.37 -22.50
CA LYS A 464 -10.13 19.94 -21.49
C LYS A 464 -10.22 18.92 -20.36
N SER A 465 -9.74 19.33 -19.19
CA SER A 465 -9.65 18.52 -17.99
C SER A 465 -11.00 18.41 -17.29
N GLU A 466 -11.82 17.44 -17.67
CA GLU A 466 -12.99 17.02 -16.88
C GLU A 466 -13.21 15.51 -17.05
N ASP A 467 -12.47 14.71 -16.28
CA ASP A 467 -12.92 13.36 -15.91
C ASP A 467 -13.05 13.35 -14.39
N THR A 468 -14.19 13.83 -13.92
CA THR A 468 -14.68 13.67 -12.55
C THR A 468 -15.23 12.26 -12.38
N PHE A 469 -14.86 11.60 -11.28
CA PHE A 469 -15.50 10.37 -10.86
C PHE A 469 -16.99 10.62 -10.63
N VAL A 470 -17.81 9.75 -11.20
CA VAL A 470 -19.27 9.74 -11.06
C VAL A 470 -19.61 9.49 -9.60
N ASP A 471 -20.23 10.48 -8.97
CA ASP A 471 -20.89 10.39 -7.67
C ASP A 471 -22.02 9.35 -7.77
N ALA A 472 -21.84 8.21 -7.10
CA ALA A 472 -22.83 7.16 -7.04
C ALA A 472 -23.78 7.42 -5.85
N GLY A 473 -24.75 8.28 -6.09
CA GLY A 473 -26.09 8.21 -5.49
C GLY A 473 -26.27 8.80 -4.10
N ASN A 474 -26.84 10.00 -4.06
CA ASN A 474 -27.88 10.30 -3.08
C ASN A 474 -28.95 11.18 -3.73
N ASP A 475 -29.95 10.54 -4.31
CA ASP A 475 -31.13 11.19 -4.86
C ASP A 475 -32.02 11.62 -3.70
N GLY A 476 -31.89 12.89 -3.30
CA GLY A 476 -32.69 13.49 -2.23
C GLY A 476 -32.57 15.00 -2.24
N GLU A 477 -33.37 15.64 -3.10
CA GLU A 477 -33.78 17.05 -3.11
C GLU A 477 -32.88 18.08 -2.41
N LEU A 478 -32.10 18.84 -3.21
CA LEU A 478 -31.80 20.23 -2.91
C LEU A 478 -31.82 21.06 -4.21
N THR A 479 -33.02 21.51 -4.58
CA THR A 479 -33.20 22.64 -5.48
C THR A 479 -32.71 23.94 -4.83
N ALA A 480 -32.14 24.81 -5.67
CA ALA A 480 -31.80 26.23 -5.45
C ALA A 480 -30.46 26.51 -4.74
N THR A 481 -29.40 26.77 -5.51
CA THR A 481 -28.95 28.15 -5.83
C THR A 481 -27.73 28.11 -6.75
N ALA A 482 -27.97 28.16 -8.06
CA ALA A 482 -26.96 28.53 -9.04
C ALA A 482 -27.09 30.03 -9.33
N LYS A 483 -26.22 30.85 -8.73
CA LYS A 483 -25.81 32.20 -9.17
C LYS A 483 -24.93 32.84 -8.10
N ALA A 484 -23.61 32.78 -8.28
CA ALA A 484 -22.66 33.84 -7.91
C ALA A 484 -21.21 33.36 -8.09
N VAL A 485 -20.72 33.22 -9.33
CA VAL A 485 -19.31 33.52 -9.67
C VAL A 485 -19.24 33.96 -11.14
N GLU A 486 -19.81 35.13 -11.43
CA GLU A 486 -19.42 35.94 -12.58
C GLU A 486 -19.15 37.34 -12.05
N GLY A 487 -17.88 37.75 -12.07
CA GLY A 487 -17.50 39.08 -11.64
C GLY A 487 -16.17 39.13 -10.94
N LEU A 488 -15.08 38.90 -11.67
CA LEU A 488 -13.81 39.61 -11.47
C LEU A 488 -13.08 39.62 -12.82
N ASN A 489 -13.49 40.58 -13.64
CA ASN A 489 -12.80 41.00 -14.84
C ASN A 489 -11.76 42.05 -14.42
N ILE A 490 -10.47 41.76 -14.62
CA ILE A 490 -9.40 42.76 -14.65
C ILE A 490 -8.43 42.37 -15.77
N ASN A 491 -8.67 42.95 -16.95
CA ASN A 491 -7.65 43.21 -17.95
C ASN A 491 -6.60 44.19 -17.37
N GLU A 492 -5.33 44.06 -17.73
CA GLU A 492 -4.66 45.09 -18.55
C GLU A 492 -3.21 44.71 -18.91
N LYS A 493 -2.91 44.92 -20.19
CA LYS A 493 -1.58 44.92 -20.80
C LYS A 493 -0.87 46.20 -20.38
N THR A 494 0.33 46.12 -19.84
CA THR A 494 1.22 47.28 -19.71
C THR A 494 2.07 47.44 -20.98
N PRO A 495 2.12 48.63 -21.61
CA PRO A 495 2.90 48.86 -22.82
C PRO A 495 4.36 49.23 -22.55
N LEU A 496 5.24 48.78 -23.45
CA LEU A 496 6.62 49.27 -23.61
C LEU A 496 6.60 50.73 -24.09
N ALA A 497 7.29 51.61 -23.36
CA ALA A 497 7.64 52.94 -23.83
C ALA A 497 9.17 53.09 -23.83
N THR A 498 9.70 53.36 -25.03
CA THR A 498 11.06 53.77 -25.36
C THR A 498 11.26 55.25 -25.08
N THR A 499 12.38 55.63 -24.45
CA THR A 499 13.09 56.89 -24.75
C THR A 499 14.58 56.73 -24.49
N ALA A 500 15.36 57.19 -25.47
CA ALA A 500 16.81 57.08 -25.58
C ALA A 500 17.55 58.34 -25.10
N ASN A 501 18.86 58.16 -24.88
CA ASN A 501 19.98 59.13 -24.94
C ASN A 501 20.10 60.15 -23.78
N ALA A 502 21.27 60.58 -23.31
CA ALA A 502 22.69 60.24 -23.46
C ALA A 502 23.51 61.18 -22.52
N VAL A 503 24.82 60.93 -22.42
CA VAL A 503 25.95 61.88 -22.19
C VAL A 503 26.71 61.86 -20.82
N ALA A 504 28.03 61.66 -20.98
CA ALA A 504 29.20 62.02 -20.16
C ALA A 504 29.44 61.23 -18.85
N ALA A 505 30.65 60.75 -18.54
CA ALA A 505 32.01 61.01 -19.05
C ALA A 505 32.87 59.73 -19.03
#